data_AF-A0A3M1E7V7-F1
#
_entry.id   AF-A0A3M1E7V7-F1
#
_cell.length_a   1.000
_cell.length_b   1.000
_cell.length_c   1.000
_cell.angle_alpha   90.00
_cell.angle_beta   90.00
_cell.angle_gamma   90.00
#
_symmetry.space_group_name_H-M   'P 1'
#
loop_
_entity.id
_entity.type
_entity.pdbx_description
1 polymer ?
#
loop_
_entity_poly.entity_id
_entity_poly.type
_entity_poly.pdbx_seq_one_letter_code
_entity_poly.pdbx_strand_id
1 'polypeptide(L)'
;MFHFSDGDNSSESDSRECCTLLREHLLPSLNMFGYCQVASAYGSGNFINVVLEHLGDEEAVIATRVNSKDDIYDSIKTFFAAGR
;
A
#
# COMPACT_ATOMS: atom_id res chain seq x y z
N MET A 1 -4.32 -13.48 7.25
CA MET A 1 -5.11 -12.21 7.30
C MET A 1 -4.63 -11.32 6.16
N PHE A 2 -5.54 -10.61 5.50
CA PHE A 2 -5.21 -9.62 4.46
C PHE A 2 -5.58 -8.22 4.98
N HIS A 3 -4.65 -7.27 4.88
CA HIS A 3 -4.89 -5.88 5.26
C HIS A 3 -4.85 -5.00 4.01
N PHE A 4 -5.80 -4.07 3.87
CA PHE A 4 -5.85 -3.11 2.77
C PHE A 4 -5.99 -1.68 3.31
N SER A 5 -5.32 -0.72 2.67
CA SER A 5 -5.43 0.70 2.99
C SER A 5 -5.32 1.56 1.73
N ASP A 6 -6.05 2.67 1.68
CA ASP A 6 -5.90 3.78 0.73
C ASP A 6 -5.57 5.11 1.42
N GLY A 7 -5.33 5.07 2.74
CA GLY A 7 -5.07 6.26 3.55
C GLY A 7 -3.61 6.69 3.51
N ASP A 8 -3.39 7.95 3.13
CA ASP A 8 -2.10 8.62 3.31
C ASP A 8 -1.87 9.04 4.77
N ASN A 9 -0.60 9.15 5.15
CA ASN A 9 -0.19 9.63 6.47
C ASN A 9 -0.05 11.16 6.47
N SER A 10 -0.22 11.78 7.65
CA SER A 10 -0.22 13.25 7.82
C SER A 10 1.15 13.90 7.60
N SER A 11 2.25 13.13 7.75
CA SER A 11 3.61 13.64 7.60
C SER A 11 4.59 12.57 7.10
N GLU A 12 5.79 13.02 6.72
CA GLU A 12 6.87 12.13 6.31
C GLU A 12 7.43 11.31 7.49
N SER A 13 7.44 11.86 8.70
CA SER A 13 7.80 11.11 9.91
C SER A 13 6.80 9.99 10.19
N ASP A 14 5.51 10.27 10.07
CA ASP A 14 4.45 9.27 10.27
C ASP A 14 4.57 8.16 9.21
N SER A 15 4.93 8.51 7.98
CA SER A 15 5.13 7.54 6.89
C SER A 15 6.27 6.58 7.18
N ARG A 16 7.39 7.09 7.72
CA ARG A 16 8.54 6.26 8.12
C ARG A 16 8.20 5.37 9.32
N GLU A 17 7.56 5.93 10.34
CA GLU A 17 7.11 5.17 11.51
C GLU A 17 6.14 4.06 11.12
N CYS A 18 5.18 4.35 10.24
CA CYS A 18 4.25 3.38 9.68
C CYS A 18 4.99 2.21 9.00
N CYS A 19 6.01 2.49 8.19
CA CYS A 19 6.79 1.43 7.53
C CYS A 19 7.55 0.55 8.54
N THR A 20 8.09 1.14 9.61
CA THR A 20 8.71 0.38 10.71
C THR A 20 7.70 -0.53 11.39
N LEU A 21 6.54 -0.01 11.78
CA LEU A 21 5.48 -0.78 12.43
C LEU A 21 4.95 -1.91 11.53
N LEU A 22 4.79 -1.62 10.24
CA LEU A 22 4.38 -2.63 9.26
C LEU A 22 5.38 -3.78 9.22
N ARG A 23 6.67 -3.48 9.03
CA ARG A 23 7.72 -4.49 8.94
C ARG A 23 7.90 -5.29 10.23
N GLU A 24 7.94 -4.62 11.37
CA GLU A 24 8.31 -5.27 12.65
C GLU A 24 7.14 -6.00 13.31
N HIS A 25 5.90 -5.58 13.05
CA HIS A 25 4.74 -6.09 13.80
C HIS A 25 3.64 -6.68 12.93
N LEU A 26 3.31 -6.07 11.79
CA LEU A 26 2.17 -6.52 10.99
C LEU A 26 2.58 -7.60 9.98
N LEU A 27 3.57 -7.32 9.13
CA LEU A 27 3.99 -8.23 8.05
C LEU A 27 4.31 -9.66 8.53
N PRO A 28 4.93 -9.90 9.70
CA PRO A 28 5.17 -11.26 10.19
C PRO A 28 3.89 -12.07 10.46
N SER A 29 2.74 -11.41 10.64
CA SER A 29 1.45 -12.03 10.94
C SER A 29 0.43 -11.90 9.81
N LEU A 30 0.76 -11.16 8.74
CA LEU A 30 -0.11 -10.93 7.60
C LEU A 30 0.28 -11.85 6.44
N ASN A 31 -0.73 -12.30 5.69
CA ASN A 31 -0.50 -12.94 4.40
C ASN A 31 -0.20 -11.89 3.33
N MET A 32 -0.73 -10.67 3.52
CA MET A 32 -0.54 -9.55 2.60
C MET A 32 -0.88 -8.21 3.28
N PHE A 33 -0.11 -7.20 2.92
CA PHE A 33 -0.47 -5.79 3.08
C PHE A 33 -0.63 -5.14 1.71
N GLY A 34 -1.83 -4.67 1.41
CA GLY A 34 -2.17 -3.97 0.17
C GLY A 34 -2.36 -2.47 0.39
N TYR A 35 -1.59 -1.63 -0.32
CA TYR A 35 -1.81 -0.19 -0.38
C TYR A 35 -2.33 0.23 -1.75
N CYS A 36 -3.33 1.10 -1.79
CA CYS A 36 -3.87 1.65 -3.02
C CYS A 36 -3.87 3.17 -2.97
N GLN A 37 -3.03 3.83 -3.77
CA GLN A 37 -3.13 5.28 -3.92
C GLN A 37 -4.29 5.62 -4.84
N VAL A 38 -5.34 6.20 -4.29
CA VAL A 38 -6.43 6.78 -5.08
C VAL A 38 -6.04 8.20 -5.48
N ALA A 39 -6.18 8.53 -6.77
CA ALA A 39 -5.98 9.89 -7.24
C ALA A 39 -7.02 10.82 -6.61
N SER A 40 -6.55 11.88 -5.95
CA SER A 40 -7.39 12.93 -5.39
C SER A 40 -7.30 14.20 -6.26
N ALA A 41 -8.39 14.95 -6.33
CA ALA A 41 -8.43 16.22 -7.06
C ALA A 41 -7.49 17.30 -6.47
N TYR A 42 -7.04 17.14 -5.23
CA TYR A 42 -6.23 18.11 -4.49
C TYR A 42 -4.75 17.72 -4.38
N GLY A 43 -4.33 16.71 -5.13
CA GLY A 43 -3.00 16.12 -5.08
C GLY A 43 -3.07 14.66 -4.63
N SER A 44 -2.35 13.78 -5.32
CA SER A 44 -2.12 12.41 -4.87
C SER A 44 -1.09 12.44 -3.75
N GLY A 45 -1.34 11.73 -2.65
CA GLY A 45 -0.36 11.66 -1.57
C GLY A 45 0.91 10.89 -1.98
N ASN A 46 1.90 10.97 -1.10
CA ASN A 46 3.24 10.45 -1.35
C ASN A 46 3.46 9.07 -0.73
N PHE A 47 2.51 8.55 0.06
CA PHE A 47 2.76 7.38 0.87
C PHE A 47 3.06 6.12 0.04
N ILE A 48 2.48 5.99 -1.17
CA ILE A 48 2.84 4.89 -2.09
C ILE A 48 4.33 4.85 -2.41
N ASN A 49 4.98 6.00 -2.59
CA ASN A 49 6.40 6.03 -2.90
C ASN A 49 7.21 5.59 -1.68
N VAL A 50 6.80 6.01 -0.49
CA VAL A 50 7.41 5.57 0.77
C VAL A 50 7.26 4.06 0.96
N VAL A 51 6.08 3.50 0.70
CA VAL A 51 5.86 2.03 0.79
C VAL A 51 6.76 1.29 -0.20
N LEU A 52 6.84 1.74 -1.45
CA LEU A 52 7.68 1.07 -2.46
C LEU A 52 9.18 1.20 -2.16
N GLU A 53 9.61 2.36 -1.65
CA GLU A 53 11.02 2.59 -1.27
C GLU A 53 11.43 1.75 -0.06
N HIS A 54 10.58 1.70 0.97
CA HIS A 54 10.93 1.08 2.24
C HIS A 54 10.53 -0.38 2.37
N LEU A 55 9.51 -0.85 1.65
CA LEU A 55 8.91 -2.18 1.80
C LEU A 55 8.75 -2.92 0.46
N GLY A 56 9.25 -2.38 -0.65
CA GLY A 56 9.06 -2.98 -1.99
C GLY A 56 9.77 -4.32 -2.19
N ASP A 57 10.68 -4.69 -1.30
CA ASP A 57 11.35 -5.99 -1.25
C ASP A 57 10.57 -7.05 -0.46
N GLU A 58 9.58 -6.64 0.33
CA GLU A 58 8.74 -7.54 1.10
C GLU A 58 7.70 -8.19 0.18
N GLU A 59 7.82 -9.51 -0.02
CA GLU A 59 6.94 -10.22 -0.95
C GLU A 59 5.46 -10.06 -0.57
N ALA A 60 5.14 -9.95 0.72
CA ALA A 60 3.78 -9.77 1.23
C ALA A 60 3.21 -8.34 1.01
N VAL A 61 3.98 -7.40 0.46
CA VAL A 61 3.55 -6.02 0.23
C VAL A 61 3.17 -5.83 -1.24
N ILE A 62 1.97 -5.30 -1.48
CA ILE A 62 1.50 -4.92 -2.82
C ILE A 62 1.03 -3.47 -2.77
N ALA A 63 1.54 -2.63 -3.67
CA ALA A 63 1.11 -1.25 -3.80
C ALA A 63 0.63 -0.94 -5.22
N THR A 64 -0.54 -0.35 -5.37
CA THR A 64 -1.15 0.00 -6.66
C THR A 64 -1.65 1.44 -6.70
N ARG A 65 -1.93 1.96 -7.90
CA ARG A 65 -2.52 3.28 -8.12
C ARG A 65 -3.86 3.14 -8.84
N VAL A 66 -4.87 3.86 -8.37
CA VAL A 66 -6.19 3.97 -9.01
C VAL A 66 -6.39 5.43 -9.39
N ASN A 67 -6.31 5.74 -10.68
CA ASN A 67 -6.51 7.09 -11.22
C ASN A 67 -7.94 7.31 -11.70
N SER A 68 -8.62 6.25 -12.11
CA SER A 68 -10.00 6.27 -12.59
C SER A 68 -10.79 5.05 -12.08
N LYS A 69 -12.12 5.05 -12.27
CA LYS A 69 -12.96 3.92 -11.89
C LYS A 69 -12.60 2.63 -12.62
N ASP A 70 -12.08 2.74 -13.84
CA ASP A 70 -11.70 1.58 -14.65
C ASP A 70 -10.48 0.87 -14.06
N ASP A 71 -9.58 1.62 -13.42
CA ASP A 71 -8.37 1.10 -12.77
C ASP A 71 -8.68 0.27 -11.52
N ILE A 72 -9.87 0.41 -10.92
CA ILE A 72 -10.25 -0.31 -9.70
C ILE A 72 -10.20 -1.82 -9.94
N TYR A 73 -10.71 -2.28 -11.08
CA TYR A 73 -10.71 -3.71 -11.40
C TYR A 73 -9.30 -4.26 -11.56
N ASP A 74 -8.40 -3.48 -12.14
CA ASP A 74 -7.01 -3.89 -12.36
C ASP A 74 -6.20 -3.86 -11.06
N SER A 75 -6.46 -2.90 -10.17
CA SER A 75 -5.90 -2.90 -8.80
C SER A 75 -6.35 -4.11 -8.00
N ILE A 76 -7.65 -4.45 -8.03
CA ILE A 76 -8.17 -5.65 -7.34
C ILE A 76 -7.52 -6.92 -7.91
N LYS A 77 -7.43 -7.05 -9.23
CA LYS A 77 -6.73 -8.20 -9.84
C LYS A 77 -5.28 -8.26 -9.39
N THR A 78 -4.58 -7.14 -9.33
CA THR A 78 -3.18 -7.08 -8.89
C THR A 78 -3.02 -7.56 -7.45
N PHE A 79 -3.91 -7.16 -6.54
CA PHE A 79 -3.89 -7.64 -5.16
C PHE A 79 -4.02 -9.17 -5.07
N PHE A 80 -4.87 -9.80 -5.88
CA PHE A 80 -5.14 -11.24 -5.78
C PHE A 80 -4.36 -12.10 -6.79
N ALA A 81 -3.62 -11.50 -7.73
CA ALA A 81 -2.86 -12.23 -8.75
C ALA A 81 -1.73 -13.08 -8.14
N ALA A 82 -1.20 -12.68 -6.99
CA ALA A 82 -0.13 -13.41 -6.31
C ALA A 82 -0.59 -14.77 -5.74
N GLY A 83 -1.90 -15.06 -5.71
CA GLY A 83 -2.44 -16.39 -5.39
C GLY A 83 -1.80 -17.05 -4.16
N ARG A 84 -1.90 -16.40 -2.99
CA ARG A 84 -1.42 -16.91 -1.70
C ARG A 84 -2.56 -17.12 -0.71
#